data_AF-A0A6P9B6F2-F1
#
_entry.id   AF-A0A6P9B6F2-F1
#
_cell.length_a   1.000
_cell.length_b   1.000
_cell.length_c   1.000
_cell.angle_alpha   90.00
_cell.angle_beta   90.00
_cell.angle_gamma   90.00
#
_symmetry.space_group_name_H-M   'P 1'
#
loop_
_entity.id
_entity.type
_entity.pdbx_description
1 polymer ?
#
loop_
_entity_poly.entity_id
_entity_poly.type
_entity_poly.pdbx_seq_one_letter_code
_entity_poly.pdbx_strand_id
1 'polypeptide(L)'
;ALAGEISPFLCSGSHQVQRDCQPSALNCFVEAMSQCVPPTPIRPCVLKYLGKTHNLWFRSTLMLEHQAFEKGLSLQIKPKQTTEFYEQESITLPQQEILDSLAELYCLLQEEDMWAGLWQKRCKFPETATAIAYEQHGFFEQAQETYEKAMEKAKKEHERNNASPAIFPEYQLWEDHWIRCSKELNQWEALTEYGQSKGHINPYLVLECAWRVSNWTAMKEALVQVELSCPKEMAWKVNMYRGYLAICHPDEQQLNFIERLVEMASGLAIREWRRLPQVVSHVHTPLLQ
;
A
#
# COMPACT_ATOMS: atom_id res chain seq x y z
N ALA A 1 33.67 0.24 -6.16
CA ALA A 1 33.83 0.84 -4.82
C ALA A 1 32.59 1.64 -4.42
N LEU A 2 32.23 2.73 -5.12
CA LEU A 2 31.13 3.63 -4.71
C LEU A 2 29.73 2.96 -4.67
N ALA A 3 29.43 2.03 -5.58
CA ALA A 3 28.11 1.38 -5.66
C ALA A 3 27.69 0.65 -4.36
N GLY A 4 28.65 0.12 -3.60
CA GLY A 4 28.36 -0.58 -2.33
C GLY A 4 27.98 0.36 -1.19
N GLU A 5 28.45 1.62 -1.23
CA GLU A 5 28.26 2.61 -0.15
C GLU A 5 27.00 3.47 -0.35
N ILE A 6 26.49 3.53 -1.59
CA ILE A 6 25.31 4.33 -1.93
C ILE A 6 24.07 3.88 -1.17
N SER A 7 23.79 2.57 -1.13
CA SER A 7 22.60 2.06 -0.45
C SER A 7 22.66 2.29 1.07
N PRO A 8 23.77 1.99 1.79
CA PRO A 8 23.93 2.34 3.20
C PRO A 8 23.82 3.85 3.47
N PHE A 9 24.36 4.69 2.59
CA PHE A 9 24.25 6.15 2.70
C PHE A 9 22.78 6.59 2.61
N LEU A 10 22.08 6.23 1.53
CA LEU A 10 20.68 6.63 1.30
C LEU A 10 19.72 6.13 2.39
N CYS A 11 19.97 4.95 2.94
CA CYS A 11 19.17 4.35 4.00
C CYS A 11 19.63 4.74 5.41
N SER A 12 20.61 5.64 5.55
CA SER A 12 21.16 6.02 6.85
C SER A 12 20.11 6.70 7.73
N GLY A 13 20.01 6.26 8.99
CA GLY A 13 19.16 6.90 10.01
C GLY A 13 19.54 8.35 10.30
N SER A 14 20.76 8.78 9.96
CA SER A 14 21.20 10.17 10.06
C SER A 14 20.31 11.14 9.28
N HIS A 15 19.65 10.66 8.22
CA HIS A 15 18.77 11.49 7.40
C HIS A 15 17.37 11.70 7.99
N GLN A 16 17.01 11.03 9.10
CA GLN A 16 15.69 11.21 9.71
C GLN A 16 15.45 12.64 10.21
N VAL A 17 16.50 13.33 10.68
CA VAL A 17 16.38 14.70 11.21
C VAL A 17 16.06 15.75 10.14
N GLN A 18 16.37 15.45 8.88
CA GLN A 18 16.12 16.34 7.75
C GLN A 18 14.88 15.95 6.94
N ARG A 19 14.08 14.99 7.43
CA ARG A 19 12.90 14.49 6.74
C ARG A 19 11.87 15.57 6.45
N ASP A 20 11.70 16.48 7.40
CA ASP A 20 10.72 17.56 7.33
C ASP A 20 11.36 18.87 6.77
N CYS A 21 12.60 18.81 6.27
CA CYS A 21 13.34 19.93 5.67
C CYS A 21 13.17 19.92 4.15
N GLN A 22 12.92 21.09 3.55
CA GLN A 22 12.77 21.22 2.10
C GLN A 22 13.55 22.44 1.57
N PRO A 23 14.60 22.25 0.73
CA PRO A 23 15.15 20.97 0.27
C PRO A 23 16.04 20.28 1.33
N SER A 24 15.94 18.95 1.45
CA SER A 24 16.83 18.13 2.28
C SER A 24 18.13 17.76 1.54
N ALA A 25 19.20 17.41 2.26
CA ALA A 25 20.44 16.97 1.61
C ALA A 25 20.23 15.70 0.78
N LEU A 26 19.38 14.77 1.25
CA LEU A 26 19.00 13.58 0.47
C LEU A 26 18.32 13.95 -0.84
N ASN A 27 17.46 14.99 -0.85
CA ASN A 27 16.86 15.48 -2.08
C ASN A 27 17.93 15.88 -3.11
N CYS A 28 18.92 16.67 -2.69
CA CYS A 28 20.01 17.10 -3.57
C CYS A 28 20.86 15.94 -4.07
N PHE A 29 21.21 14.97 -3.21
CA PHE A 29 22.01 13.81 -3.61
C PHE A 29 21.26 12.93 -4.61
N VAL A 30 20.01 12.56 -4.31
CA VAL A 30 19.22 11.69 -5.19
C VAL A 30 18.93 12.38 -6.52
N GLU A 31 18.71 13.70 -6.51
CA GLU A 31 18.62 14.50 -7.73
C GLU A 31 19.90 14.41 -8.58
N ALA A 32 21.07 14.67 -7.99
CA ALA A 32 22.33 14.56 -8.71
C ALA A 32 22.57 13.16 -9.26
N MET A 33 22.26 12.12 -8.48
CA MET A 33 22.38 10.72 -8.88
C MET A 33 21.47 10.34 -10.06
N SER A 34 20.25 10.91 -10.11
CA SER A 34 19.29 10.68 -11.20
C SER A 34 19.76 11.25 -12.55
N GLN A 35 20.69 12.21 -12.53
CA GLN A 35 21.26 12.85 -13.71
C GLN A 35 22.58 12.21 -14.17
N CYS A 36 23.11 11.23 -13.44
CA CYS A 36 24.35 10.55 -13.81
C CYS A 36 24.18 9.75 -15.10
N VAL A 37 25.18 9.83 -15.99
CA VAL A 37 25.29 9.01 -17.21
C VAL A 37 26.62 8.25 -17.15
N PRO A 38 26.63 6.91 -17.04
CA PRO A 38 25.46 6.02 -17.00
C PRO A 38 24.63 6.14 -15.70
N PRO A 39 23.34 5.73 -15.70
CA PRO A 39 22.47 5.80 -14.53
C PRO A 39 23.05 5.09 -13.31
N THR A 40 22.93 5.71 -12.14
CA THR A 40 23.40 5.11 -10.89
C THR A 40 22.42 4.01 -10.45
N PRO A 41 22.86 2.75 -10.28
CA PRO A 41 21.96 1.67 -9.89
C PRO A 41 21.53 1.83 -8.42
N ILE A 42 20.24 2.05 -8.19
CA ILE A 42 19.63 2.09 -6.85
C ILE A 42 18.57 1.00 -6.78
N ARG A 43 18.57 0.21 -5.71
CA ARG A 43 17.62 -0.89 -5.52
C ARG A 43 16.16 -0.36 -5.44
N PRO A 44 15.18 -1.09 -5.98
CA PRO A 44 13.78 -0.64 -5.98
C PRO A 44 13.20 -0.38 -4.59
N CYS A 45 13.45 -1.28 -3.64
CA CYS A 45 13.04 -1.09 -2.24
C CYS A 45 13.59 0.20 -1.60
N VAL A 46 14.80 0.62 -2.00
CA VAL A 46 15.43 1.87 -1.52
C VAL A 46 14.74 3.08 -2.15
N LEU A 47 14.46 3.06 -3.45
CA LEU A 47 13.71 4.13 -4.13
C LEU A 47 12.32 4.30 -3.50
N LYS A 48 11.61 3.20 -3.24
CA LYS A 48 10.33 3.21 -2.53
C LYS A 48 10.44 3.84 -1.14
N TYR A 49 11.44 3.42 -0.36
CA TYR A 49 11.71 3.98 0.96
C TYR A 49 11.96 5.49 0.90
N LEU A 50 12.82 5.95 -0.02
CA LEU A 50 13.13 7.35 -0.22
C LEU A 50 11.89 8.15 -0.58
N GLY A 51 11.06 7.62 -1.48
CA GLY A 51 9.80 8.24 -1.91
C GLY A 51 8.90 8.53 -0.73
N LYS A 52 8.51 7.49 0.01
CA LYS A 52 7.55 7.60 1.11
C LYS A 52 8.09 8.27 2.38
N THR A 53 9.38 8.12 2.65
CA THR A 53 9.96 8.58 3.92
C THR A 53 10.52 9.99 3.79
N HIS A 54 11.16 10.33 2.68
CA HIS A 54 11.91 11.59 2.51
C HIS A 54 11.27 12.55 1.49
N ASN A 55 9.97 12.37 1.22
CA ASN A 55 9.19 13.19 0.29
C ASN A 55 9.82 13.27 -1.12
N LEU A 56 10.39 12.16 -1.57
CA LEU A 56 11.04 12.01 -2.88
C LEU A 56 10.12 11.33 -3.91
N TRP A 57 8.81 11.35 -3.66
CA TRP A 57 7.78 10.59 -4.39
C TRP A 57 8.00 10.55 -5.90
N PHE A 58 7.90 11.69 -6.58
CA PHE A 58 7.98 11.72 -8.05
C PHE A 58 9.35 11.27 -8.58
N ARG A 59 10.44 11.67 -7.92
CA ARG A 59 11.79 11.29 -8.38
C ARG A 59 12.02 9.79 -8.23
N SER A 60 11.65 9.22 -7.09
CA SER A 60 11.71 7.78 -6.85
C SER A 60 10.83 7.01 -7.84
N THR A 61 9.60 7.47 -8.09
CA THR A 61 8.67 6.86 -9.05
C THR A 61 9.24 6.90 -10.47
N LEU A 62 9.71 8.06 -10.95
CA LEU A 62 10.31 8.19 -12.29
C LEU A 62 11.55 7.30 -12.47
N MET A 63 12.40 7.19 -11.45
CA MET A 63 13.55 6.29 -11.49
C MET A 63 13.12 4.82 -11.57
N LEU A 64 12.06 4.43 -10.87
CA LEU A 64 11.49 3.08 -10.95
C LEU A 64 10.81 2.81 -12.30
N GLU A 65 10.08 3.78 -12.85
CA GLU A 65 9.49 3.69 -14.19
C GLU A 65 10.56 3.48 -15.26
N HIS A 66 11.66 4.22 -15.20
CA HIS A 66 12.79 4.02 -16.11
C HIS A 66 13.36 2.60 -16.01
N GLN A 67 13.59 2.11 -14.78
CA GLN A 67 14.06 0.74 -14.56
C GLN A 67 13.05 -0.31 -15.07
N ALA A 68 11.75 -0.05 -14.92
CA ALA A 68 10.68 -0.93 -15.41
C ALA A 68 10.61 -0.93 -16.94
N PHE A 69 10.79 0.23 -17.59
CA PHE A 69 10.79 0.35 -19.04
C PHE A 69 11.95 -0.39 -19.69
N GLU A 70 13.16 -0.25 -19.15
CA GLU A 70 14.36 -0.95 -19.67
C GLU A 70 14.23 -2.49 -19.57
N LYS A 71 13.60 -3.00 -18.52
CA LYS A 71 13.44 -4.45 -18.29
C LYS A 71 12.12 -5.02 -18.83
N GLY A 72 11.19 -4.16 -19.22
CA GLY A 72 9.83 -4.52 -19.65
C GLY A 72 8.84 -4.65 -18.49
N LEU A 73 7.55 -4.48 -18.81
CA LEU A 73 6.43 -4.52 -17.84
C LEU A 73 5.82 -5.92 -17.65
N SER A 74 6.12 -6.86 -18.55
CA SER A 74 5.58 -8.21 -18.51
C SER A 74 6.51 -9.13 -17.73
N LEU A 75 5.94 -9.88 -16.78
CA LEU A 75 6.61 -10.97 -16.08
C LEU A 75 6.72 -12.19 -17.03
N GLN A 76 7.59 -12.13 -18.03
CA GLN A 76 7.84 -13.31 -18.87
C GLN A 76 8.64 -14.35 -18.09
N ILE A 77 7.97 -15.43 -17.69
CA ILE A 77 8.61 -16.62 -17.15
C ILE A 77 9.27 -17.35 -18.33
N LYS A 78 10.51 -17.00 -18.67
CA LYS A 78 11.31 -17.86 -19.53
C LYS A 78 11.66 -19.13 -18.74
N PRO A 79 11.43 -20.35 -19.26
CA PRO A 79 11.98 -21.54 -18.64
C PRO A 79 13.51 -21.42 -18.63
N LYS A 80 14.13 -21.32 -17.45
CA LYS A 80 15.59 -21.25 -17.32
C LYS A 80 16.21 -22.50 -17.95
N GLN A 81 16.92 -22.35 -19.06
CA GLN A 81 17.94 -23.30 -19.48
C GLN A 81 19.23 -22.98 -18.73
N THR A 82 19.55 -23.86 -17.77
CA THR A 82 20.89 -24.24 -17.28
C THR A 82 21.88 -23.20 -16.69
N THR A 83 22.40 -23.61 -15.53
CA THR A 83 23.75 -23.38 -14.98
C THR A 83 24.21 -21.96 -14.68
N GLU A 84 24.10 -21.57 -13.41
CA GLU A 84 25.23 -21.00 -12.65
C GLU A 84 24.95 -21.18 -11.15
N PHE A 85 25.71 -22.09 -10.52
CA PHE A 85 25.74 -22.32 -9.08
C PHE A 85 26.57 -21.19 -8.45
N TYR A 86 26.10 -20.62 -7.33
CA TYR A 86 26.76 -19.60 -6.48
C TYR A 86 26.50 -18.11 -6.75
N GLU A 87 25.27 -17.72 -7.10
CA GLU A 87 24.74 -16.44 -6.61
C GLU A 87 23.61 -16.76 -5.62
N GLN A 88 23.63 -16.12 -4.45
CA GLN A 88 22.55 -16.20 -3.48
C GLN A 88 21.29 -15.63 -4.16
N GLU A 89 20.52 -16.50 -4.81
CA GLU A 89 19.30 -16.14 -5.53
C GLU A 89 18.41 -15.35 -4.58
N SER A 90 18.22 -14.06 -4.88
CA SER A 90 17.20 -13.27 -4.22
C SER A 90 15.87 -13.99 -4.38
N ILE A 91 15.14 -14.18 -3.27
CA ILE A 91 13.84 -14.87 -3.22
C ILE A 91 12.85 -14.26 -4.23
N THR A 92 13.06 -12.99 -4.60
CA THR A 92 12.27 -12.23 -5.56
C THR A 92 13.11 -11.90 -6.80
N LEU A 93 12.53 -12.07 -8.00
CA LEU A 93 13.15 -11.68 -9.26
C LEU A 93 13.34 -10.14 -9.31
N PRO A 94 14.48 -9.61 -9.78
CA PRO A 94 14.73 -8.17 -9.80
C PRO A 94 13.69 -7.34 -10.56
N GLN A 95 13.06 -7.91 -11.61
CA GLN A 95 11.98 -7.25 -12.35
C GLN A 95 10.69 -7.19 -11.53
N GLN A 96 10.37 -8.26 -10.80
CA GLN A 96 9.21 -8.31 -9.93
C GLN A 96 9.32 -7.27 -8.80
N GLU A 97 10.50 -7.13 -8.18
CA GLU A 97 10.73 -6.12 -7.12
C GLU A 97 10.51 -4.68 -7.63
N ILE A 98 10.89 -4.38 -8.88
CA ILE A 98 10.63 -3.09 -9.51
C ILE A 98 9.13 -2.84 -9.63
N LEU A 99 8.40 -3.79 -10.24
CA LEU A 99 6.96 -3.65 -10.49
C LEU A 99 6.17 -3.60 -9.17
N ASP A 100 6.58 -4.36 -8.15
CA ASP A 100 5.99 -4.33 -6.81
C ASP A 100 6.22 -2.97 -6.14
N SER A 101 7.45 -2.46 -6.19
CA SER A 101 7.79 -1.16 -5.60
C SER A 101 7.04 -0.01 -6.30
N LEU A 102 6.90 -0.09 -7.62
CA LEU A 102 6.18 0.90 -8.42
C LEU A 102 4.67 0.85 -8.16
N ALA A 103 4.07 -0.34 -8.11
CA ALA A 103 2.66 -0.53 -7.77
C ALA A 103 2.33 0.02 -6.37
N GLU A 104 3.18 -0.23 -5.37
CA GLU A 104 2.99 0.29 -4.02
C GLU A 104 3.07 1.83 -4.00
N LEU A 105 4.02 2.44 -4.74
CA LEU A 105 4.10 3.90 -4.82
C LEU A 105 2.88 4.54 -5.49
N TYR A 106 2.37 3.97 -6.59
CA TYR A 106 1.14 4.46 -7.21
C TYR A 106 -0.06 4.34 -6.27
N CYS A 107 -0.18 3.22 -5.54
CA CYS A 107 -1.24 3.03 -4.55
C CYS A 107 -1.14 4.07 -3.42
N LEU A 108 0.06 4.28 -2.86
CA LEU A 108 0.29 5.28 -1.81
C LEU A 108 0.01 6.71 -2.29
N LEU A 109 0.27 7.02 -3.56
CA LEU A 109 -0.03 8.31 -4.18
C LEU A 109 -1.49 8.44 -4.67
N GLN A 110 -2.31 7.39 -4.52
CA GLN A 110 -3.68 7.35 -5.05
C GLN A 110 -3.74 7.59 -6.58
N GLU A 111 -2.72 7.15 -7.32
CA GLU A 111 -2.65 7.25 -8.79
C GLU A 111 -3.25 5.99 -9.43
N GLU A 112 -4.58 5.89 -9.37
CA GLU A 112 -5.32 4.65 -9.68
C GLU A 112 -5.16 4.19 -11.13
N ASP A 113 -5.13 5.10 -12.09
CA ASP A 113 -4.99 4.77 -13.51
C ASP A 113 -3.61 4.18 -13.84
N MET A 114 -2.56 4.76 -13.25
CA MET A 114 -1.19 4.28 -13.41
C MET A 114 -1.01 2.92 -12.73
N TRP A 115 -1.60 2.75 -11.54
CA TRP A 115 -1.64 1.48 -10.82
C TRP A 115 -2.36 0.39 -11.63
N ALA A 116 -3.55 0.68 -12.16
CA ALA A 116 -4.35 -0.28 -12.91
C ALA A 116 -3.67 -0.66 -14.23
N GLY A 117 -3.13 0.32 -14.97
CA GLY A 117 -2.38 0.09 -16.19
C GLY A 117 -1.16 -0.79 -15.96
N LEU A 118 -0.44 -0.60 -14.86
CA LEU A 118 0.66 -1.47 -14.45
C LEU A 118 0.17 -2.90 -14.20
N TRP A 119 -0.85 -3.07 -13.35
CA TRP A 119 -1.38 -4.39 -12.97
C TRP A 119 -1.95 -5.19 -14.13
N GLN A 120 -2.70 -4.56 -15.03
CA GLN A 120 -3.22 -5.21 -16.25
C GLN A 120 -2.12 -5.74 -17.17
N LYS A 121 -0.90 -5.18 -17.11
CA LYS A 121 0.25 -5.66 -17.90
C LYS A 121 1.07 -6.76 -17.21
N ARG A 122 1.03 -6.83 -15.87
CA ARG A 122 1.86 -7.76 -15.08
C ARG A 122 1.11 -8.95 -14.49
N CYS A 123 -0.22 -8.88 -14.34
CA CYS A 123 -1.02 -9.95 -13.72
C CYS A 123 -0.90 -11.26 -14.50
N LYS A 124 -0.91 -12.39 -13.78
CA LYS A 124 -0.88 -13.73 -14.38
C LYS A 124 -2.27 -14.17 -14.81
N PHE A 125 -3.30 -13.86 -14.01
CA PHE A 125 -4.66 -14.26 -14.31
C PHE A 125 -5.36 -13.19 -15.16
N PRO A 126 -5.92 -13.54 -16.33
CA PRO A 126 -6.68 -12.58 -17.15
C PRO A 126 -7.95 -12.09 -16.44
N GLU A 127 -8.50 -12.91 -15.53
CA GLU A 127 -9.60 -12.51 -14.65
C GLU A 127 -9.21 -11.29 -13.79
N THR A 128 -7.97 -11.21 -13.30
CA THR A 128 -7.46 -10.05 -12.55
C THR A 128 -7.51 -8.77 -13.37
N ALA A 129 -7.00 -8.81 -14.61
CA ALA A 129 -7.06 -7.65 -15.50
C ALA A 129 -8.51 -7.20 -15.77
N THR A 130 -9.41 -8.17 -15.94
CA THR A 130 -10.84 -7.92 -16.18
C THR A 130 -11.51 -7.30 -14.95
N ALA A 131 -11.22 -7.82 -13.76
CA ALA A 131 -11.76 -7.30 -12.50
C ALA A 131 -11.30 -5.86 -12.24
N ILE A 132 -10.01 -5.56 -12.45
CA ILE A 132 -9.46 -4.20 -12.35
C ILE A 132 -10.15 -3.26 -13.34
N ALA A 133 -10.40 -3.72 -14.58
CA ALA A 133 -11.11 -2.92 -15.56
C ALA A 133 -12.55 -2.61 -15.12
N TYR A 134 -13.28 -3.59 -14.55
CA TYR A 134 -14.60 -3.33 -13.97
C TYR A 134 -14.55 -2.33 -12.82
N GLU A 135 -13.58 -2.46 -11.92
CA GLU A 135 -13.38 -1.55 -10.79
C GLU A 135 -13.14 -0.11 -11.25
N GLN A 136 -12.26 0.10 -12.24
CA GLN A 136 -12.00 1.43 -12.82
C GLN A 136 -13.26 2.10 -13.40
N HIS A 137 -14.21 1.31 -13.90
CA HIS A 137 -15.46 1.82 -14.45
C HIS A 137 -16.58 1.95 -13.38
N GLY A 138 -16.29 1.58 -12.12
CA GLY A 138 -17.27 1.61 -11.02
C GLY A 138 -18.25 0.43 -11.01
N PHE A 139 -18.00 -0.61 -11.81
CA PHE A 139 -18.81 -1.84 -11.83
C PHE A 139 -18.40 -2.80 -10.71
N PHE A 140 -18.61 -2.37 -9.46
CA PHE A 140 -18.06 -3.05 -8.27
C PHE A 140 -18.62 -4.47 -8.05
N GLU A 141 -19.89 -4.73 -8.39
CA GLU A 141 -20.48 -6.07 -8.27
C GLU A 141 -19.81 -7.05 -9.25
N GLN A 142 -19.67 -6.65 -10.52
CA GLN A 142 -18.96 -7.44 -11.52
C GLN A 142 -17.48 -7.61 -11.20
N ALA A 143 -16.83 -6.59 -10.65
CA ALA A 143 -15.45 -6.66 -10.19
C ALA A 143 -15.30 -7.69 -9.07
N GLN A 144 -16.15 -7.63 -8.04
CA GLN A 144 -16.17 -8.55 -6.90
C GLN A 144 -16.31 -10.01 -7.35
N GLU A 145 -17.31 -10.32 -8.17
CA GLU A 145 -17.50 -11.66 -8.73
C GLU A 145 -16.28 -12.14 -9.54
N THR A 146 -15.64 -11.23 -10.27
CA THR A 146 -14.50 -11.58 -11.12
C THR A 146 -13.24 -11.85 -10.29
N TYR A 147 -13.04 -11.11 -9.19
CA TYR A 147 -11.99 -11.41 -8.22
C TYR A 147 -12.20 -12.79 -7.57
N GLU A 148 -13.43 -13.11 -7.16
CA GLU A 148 -13.75 -14.44 -6.59
C GLU A 148 -13.47 -15.58 -7.59
N LYS A 149 -13.84 -15.39 -8.86
CA LYS A 149 -13.51 -16.35 -9.94
C LYS A 149 -12.00 -16.53 -10.09
N ALA A 150 -11.22 -15.46 -9.99
CA ALA A 150 -9.75 -15.53 -10.03
C ALA A 150 -9.19 -16.32 -8.83
N MET A 151 -9.68 -16.04 -7.61
CA MET A 151 -9.30 -16.77 -6.39
C MET A 151 -9.62 -18.27 -6.49
N GLU A 152 -10.82 -18.63 -6.96
CA GLU A 152 -11.23 -20.04 -7.09
C GLU A 152 -10.35 -20.78 -8.10
N LYS A 153 -10.04 -20.14 -9.23
CA LYS A 153 -9.18 -20.71 -10.27
C LYS A 153 -7.75 -20.89 -9.76
N ALA A 154 -7.22 -19.92 -9.03
CA ALA A 154 -5.89 -19.99 -8.43
C ALA A 154 -5.79 -21.11 -7.38
N LYS A 155 -6.83 -21.28 -6.55
CA LYS A 155 -6.92 -22.39 -5.60
C LYS A 155 -6.84 -23.74 -6.29
N LYS A 156 -7.63 -23.94 -7.37
CA LYS A 156 -7.59 -25.16 -8.19
C LYS A 156 -6.24 -25.40 -8.86
N GLU A 157 -5.55 -24.34 -9.29
CA GLU A 157 -4.20 -24.45 -9.85
C GLU A 157 -3.19 -24.85 -8.76
N HIS A 158 -3.30 -24.27 -7.56
CA HIS A 158 -2.44 -24.57 -6.41
C HIS A 158 -2.58 -26.02 -5.91
N GLU A 159 -3.78 -26.57 -5.91
CA GLU A 159 -4.03 -27.98 -5.56
C GLU A 159 -3.39 -28.96 -6.56
N ARG A 160 -3.20 -28.52 -7.81
CA ARG A 160 -2.59 -29.35 -8.87
C ARG A 160 -1.07 -29.21 -8.92
N ASN A 161 -0.57 -28.00 -8.67
CA ASN A 161 0.84 -27.65 -8.75
C ASN A 161 1.18 -26.68 -7.61
N ASN A 162 2.34 -26.85 -6.95
CA ASN A 162 2.81 -25.85 -5.98
C ASN A 162 2.85 -24.45 -6.62
N ALA A 163 2.20 -23.47 -6.00
CA ALA A 163 2.20 -22.11 -6.52
C ALA A 163 3.59 -21.49 -6.45
N SER A 164 3.99 -20.82 -7.53
CA SER A 164 5.19 -19.99 -7.54
C SER A 164 5.01 -18.78 -6.60
N PRO A 165 6.02 -18.41 -5.79
CA PRO A 165 5.96 -17.20 -4.95
C PRO A 165 5.67 -15.90 -5.72
N ALA A 166 5.90 -15.88 -7.04
CA ALA A 166 5.58 -14.75 -7.90
C ALA A 166 4.08 -14.39 -7.94
N ILE A 167 3.19 -15.30 -7.51
CA ILE A 167 1.74 -15.05 -7.50
C ILE A 167 1.23 -14.37 -6.23
N PHE A 168 2.01 -14.38 -5.15
CA PHE A 168 1.55 -13.86 -3.85
C PHE A 168 1.12 -12.38 -3.89
N PRO A 169 1.79 -11.48 -4.63
CA PRO A 169 1.29 -10.11 -4.80
C PRO A 169 -0.10 -10.04 -5.43
N GLU A 170 -0.41 -10.95 -6.35
CA GLU A 170 -1.73 -11.00 -7.01
C GLU A 170 -2.81 -11.54 -6.06
N TYR A 171 -2.47 -12.46 -5.16
CA TYR A 171 -3.39 -12.93 -4.11
C TYR A 171 -3.75 -11.81 -3.14
N GLN A 172 -2.74 -11.05 -2.70
CA GLN A 172 -2.96 -9.89 -1.86
C GLN A 172 -3.83 -8.84 -2.56
N LEU A 173 -3.58 -8.57 -3.85
CA LEU A 173 -4.40 -7.67 -4.64
C LEU A 173 -5.87 -8.10 -4.63
N TRP A 174 -6.16 -9.38 -4.84
CA TRP A 174 -7.55 -9.84 -4.86
C TRP A 174 -8.25 -9.64 -3.51
N GLU A 175 -7.56 -9.93 -2.40
CA GLU A 175 -8.12 -9.71 -1.06
C GLU A 175 -8.39 -8.22 -0.81
N ASP A 176 -7.40 -7.36 -1.04
CA ASP A 176 -7.50 -5.92 -0.80
C ASP A 176 -8.60 -5.29 -1.67
N HIS A 177 -8.67 -5.67 -2.95
CA HIS A 177 -9.64 -5.11 -3.91
C HIS A 177 -11.04 -5.70 -3.77
N TRP A 178 -11.16 -6.97 -3.36
CA TRP A 178 -12.45 -7.53 -2.98
C TRP A 178 -13.02 -6.77 -1.77
N ILE A 179 -12.20 -6.53 -0.73
CA ILE A 179 -12.61 -5.71 0.42
C ILE A 179 -13.04 -4.32 -0.03
N ARG A 180 -12.27 -3.68 -0.92
CA ARG A 180 -12.61 -2.36 -1.48
C ARG A 180 -13.97 -2.37 -2.19
N CYS A 181 -14.20 -3.31 -3.11
CA CYS A 181 -15.48 -3.43 -3.81
C CYS A 181 -16.64 -3.65 -2.82
N SER A 182 -16.47 -4.50 -1.82
CA SER A 182 -17.47 -4.74 -0.77
C SER A 182 -17.80 -3.46 0.02
N LYS A 183 -16.81 -2.59 0.27
CA LYS A 183 -17.03 -1.29 0.94
C LYS A 183 -17.85 -0.35 0.07
N GLU A 184 -17.54 -0.25 -1.22
CA GLU A 184 -18.30 0.57 -2.19
C GLU A 184 -19.75 0.09 -2.34
N LEU A 185 -19.96 -1.23 -2.25
CA LEU A 185 -21.28 -1.87 -2.25
C LEU A 185 -22.01 -1.80 -0.89
N ASN A 186 -21.42 -1.17 0.14
CA ASN A 186 -21.96 -1.07 1.49
C ASN A 186 -22.22 -2.41 2.20
N GLN A 187 -21.44 -3.45 1.91
CA GLN A 187 -21.56 -4.78 2.49
C GLN A 187 -20.88 -4.88 3.88
N TRP A 188 -21.20 -3.96 4.78
CA TRP A 188 -20.50 -3.77 6.06
C TRP A 188 -20.64 -4.96 7.03
N GLU A 189 -21.79 -5.63 7.02
CA GLU A 189 -22.03 -6.81 7.88
C GLU A 189 -21.14 -7.99 7.45
N ALA A 190 -21.13 -8.32 6.16
CA ALA A 190 -20.28 -9.37 5.60
C ALA A 190 -18.78 -9.09 5.84
N LEU A 191 -18.35 -7.82 5.71
CA LEU A 191 -16.98 -7.42 6.01
C LEU A 191 -16.63 -7.52 7.50
N THR A 192 -17.60 -7.28 8.38
CA THR A 192 -17.41 -7.45 9.83
C THR A 192 -17.19 -8.92 10.16
N GLU A 193 -18.00 -9.82 9.60
CA GLU A 193 -17.84 -11.27 9.77
C GLU A 193 -16.51 -11.76 9.20
N TYR A 194 -16.14 -11.27 8.01
CA TYR A 194 -14.86 -11.59 7.38
C TYR A 194 -13.67 -11.17 8.26
N GLY A 195 -13.67 -9.93 8.77
CA GLY A 195 -12.61 -9.41 9.63
C GLY A 195 -12.51 -10.10 11.00
N GLN A 196 -13.55 -10.79 11.43
CA GLN A 196 -13.58 -11.60 12.65
C GLN A 196 -13.29 -13.09 12.42
N SER A 197 -13.17 -13.51 11.16
CA SER A 197 -13.01 -14.91 10.79
C SER A 197 -11.71 -15.52 11.33
N LYS A 198 -11.78 -16.78 11.78
CA LYS A 198 -10.63 -17.48 12.35
C LYS A 198 -9.58 -17.70 11.26
N GLY A 199 -8.38 -17.14 11.46
CA GLY A 199 -7.26 -17.23 10.51
C GLY A 199 -6.99 -15.93 9.74
N HIS A 200 -7.96 -15.01 9.70
CA HIS A 200 -7.85 -13.70 9.02
C HIS A 200 -8.38 -12.56 9.91
N ILE A 201 -7.95 -12.53 11.18
CA ILE A 201 -8.38 -11.47 12.11
C ILE A 201 -7.79 -10.15 11.63
N ASN A 202 -8.67 -9.22 11.24
CA ASN A 202 -8.30 -7.88 10.78
C ASN A 202 -9.03 -6.82 11.62
N PRO A 203 -8.42 -6.38 12.74
CA PRO A 203 -9.05 -5.41 13.64
C PRO A 203 -9.29 -4.05 12.99
N TYR A 204 -8.50 -3.66 11.98
CA TYR A 204 -8.71 -2.41 11.25
C TYR A 204 -10.00 -2.46 10.43
N LEU A 205 -10.22 -3.57 9.72
CA LEU A 205 -11.44 -3.76 8.95
C LEU A 205 -12.67 -3.81 9.86
N VAL A 206 -12.59 -4.56 10.96
CA VAL A 206 -13.68 -4.62 11.96
C VAL A 206 -13.96 -3.24 12.54
N LEU A 207 -12.93 -2.48 12.90
CA LEU A 207 -13.09 -1.12 13.43
C LEU A 207 -13.84 -0.22 12.43
N GLU A 208 -13.45 -0.27 11.15
CA GLU A 208 -14.07 0.53 10.09
C GLU A 208 -15.50 0.11 9.76
N CYS A 209 -15.86 -1.17 9.89
CA CYS A 209 -17.22 -1.63 9.67
C CYS A 209 -18.12 -1.37 10.88
N ALA A 210 -17.61 -1.60 12.09
CA ALA A 210 -18.38 -1.56 13.33
C ALA A 210 -19.03 -0.20 13.59
N TRP A 211 -18.35 0.91 13.30
CA TRP A 211 -18.93 2.26 13.48
C TRP A 211 -20.05 2.56 12.48
N ARG A 212 -20.06 1.91 11.31
CA ARG A 212 -21.09 2.08 10.27
C ARG A 212 -22.36 1.29 10.57
N VAL A 213 -22.23 0.12 11.18
CA VAL A 213 -23.35 -0.73 11.61
C VAL A 213 -23.78 -0.48 13.07
N SER A 214 -23.22 0.56 13.71
CA SER A 214 -23.50 0.93 15.11
C SER A 214 -23.22 -0.18 16.13
N ASN A 215 -22.26 -1.07 15.85
CA ASN A 215 -21.83 -2.11 16.79
C ASN A 215 -20.72 -1.54 17.70
N TRP A 216 -21.11 -0.77 18.71
CA TRP A 216 -20.20 -0.05 19.59
C TRP A 216 -19.28 -0.96 20.41
N THR A 217 -19.76 -2.13 20.82
CA THR A 217 -18.97 -3.12 21.55
C THR A 217 -17.84 -3.66 20.68
N ALA A 218 -18.14 -4.11 19.46
CA ALA A 218 -17.12 -4.58 18.53
C ALA A 218 -16.15 -3.45 18.14
N MET A 219 -16.65 -2.23 17.97
CA MET A 219 -15.81 -1.05 17.70
C MET A 219 -14.80 -0.82 18.82
N LYS A 220 -15.24 -0.85 20.08
CA LYS A 220 -14.39 -0.67 21.27
C LYS A 220 -13.31 -1.76 21.37
N GLU A 221 -13.69 -3.02 21.18
CA GLU A 221 -12.76 -4.15 21.22
C GLU A 221 -11.71 -4.08 20.10
N ALA A 222 -12.15 -3.79 18.87
CA ALA A 222 -11.26 -3.63 17.73
C ALA A 222 -10.32 -2.44 17.90
N LEU A 223 -10.81 -1.33 18.44
CA LEU A 223 -10.02 -0.12 18.68
C LEU A 223 -8.84 -0.37 19.62
N VAL A 224 -9.02 -1.14 20.70
CA VAL A 224 -7.93 -1.51 21.62
C VAL A 224 -6.82 -2.28 20.89
N GLN A 225 -7.17 -3.20 19.98
CA GLN A 225 -6.19 -3.96 19.21
C GLN A 225 -5.48 -3.10 18.15
N VAL A 226 -6.23 -2.22 17.49
CA VAL A 226 -5.70 -1.28 16.51
C VAL A 226 -4.71 -0.31 17.17
N GLU A 227 -5.02 0.22 18.35
CA GLU A 227 -4.13 1.15 19.07
C GLU A 227 -2.74 0.56 19.37
N LEU A 228 -2.68 -0.73 19.68
CA LEU A 228 -1.43 -1.42 20.00
C LEU A 228 -0.55 -1.67 18.77
N SER A 229 -1.13 -1.71 17.57
CA SER A 229 -0.47 -2.10 16.33
C SER A 229 -0.45 -1.01 15.25
N CYS A 230 -1.02 0.17 15.54
CA CYS A 230 -1.22 1.26 14.59
C CYS A 230 0.07 1.79 13.96
N PRO A 231 0.18 1.78 12.61
CA PRO A 231 1.19 2.58 11.92
C PRO A 231 1.09 4.05 12.32
N LYS A 232 2.23 4.73 12.47
CA LYS A 232 2.25 6.13 12.93
C LYS A 232 1.52 7.06 11.95
N GLU A 233 1.53 6.69 10.68
CA GLU A 233 0.87 7.37 9.56
C GLU A 233 -0.66 7.32 9.66
N MET A 234 -1.22 6.35 10.38
CA MET A 234 -2.68 6.17 10.55
C MET A 234 -3.19 6.64 11.92
N ALA A 235 -2.31 7.13 12.78
CA ALA A 235 -2.65 7.51 14.16
C ALA A 235 -3.69 8.64 14.22
N TRP A 236 -3.73 9.55 13.24
CA TRP A 236 -4.77 10.59 13.15
C TRP A 236 -6.16 9.97 13.01
N LYS A 237 -6.31 8.96 12.15
CA LYS A 237 -7.57 8.26 11.89
C LYS A 237 -8.04 7.45 13.11
N VAL A 238 -7.10 6.84 13.84
CA VAL A 238 -7.42 6.16 15.10
C VAL A 238 -7.97 7.15 16.14
N ASN A 239 -7.39 8.35 16.28
CA ASN A 239 -7.92 9.36 17.19
C ASN A 239 -9.33 9.84 16.77
N MET A 240 -9.63 9.88 15.47
CA MET A 240 -11.00 10.14 15.00
C MET A 240 -11.97 9.04 15.43
N TYR A 241 -11.60 7.76 15.30
CA TYR A 241 -12.43 6.64 15.78
C TYR A 241 -12.65 6.70 17.30
N ARG A 242 -11.61 7.05 18.07
CA ARG A 242 -11.74 7.28 19.52
C ARG A 242 -12.75 8.38 19.84
N GLY A 243 -12.63 9.51 19.14
CA GLY A 243 -13.55 10.64 19.31
C GLY A 243 -14.99 10.25 18.97
N TYR A 244 -15.19 9.53 17.86
CA TYR A 244 -16.50 9.06 17.45
C TYR A 244 -17.11 8.09 18.48
N LEU A 245 -16.34 7.11 18.97
CA LEU A 245 -16.78 6.19 20.01
C LEU A 245 -17.14 6.93 21.31
N ALA A 246 -16.34 7.91 21.72
CA ALA A 246 -16.59 8.73 22.90
C ALA A 246 -17.86 9.59 22.81
N ILE A 247 -18.33 9.90 21.59
CA ILE A 247 -19.58 10.64 21.34
C ILE A 247 -20.76 9.67 21.26
N CYS A 248 -20.63 8.60 20.50
CA CYS A 248 -21.75 7.78 20.06
C CYS A 248 -22.04 6.57 20.95
N HIS A 249 -21.11 6.12 21.78
CA HIS A 249 -21.35 4.98 22.67
C HIS A 249 -22.41 5.36 23.73
N PRO A 250 -23.60 4.73 23.76
CA PRO A 250 -24.73 5.20 24.57
C PRO A 250 -24.45 5.20 26.08
N ASP A 251 -23.72 4.20 26.57
CA ASP A 251 -23.47 4.02 28.01
C ASP A 251 -22.12 4.56 28.50
N GLU A 252 -21.20 4.94 27.60
CA GLU A 252 -19.79 5.24 27.93
C GLU A 252 -19.31 6.54 27.28
N GLN A 253 -20.20 7.54 27.18
CA GLN A 253 -19.85 8.82 26.59
C GLN A 253 -18.75 9.54 27.39
N GLN A 254 -17.75 10.05 26.68
CA GLN A 254 -16.56 10.69 27.24
C GLN A 254 -16.34 12.08 26.63
N LEU A 255 -17.37 12.92 26.68
CA LEU A 255 -17.41 14.20 25.96
C LEU A 255 -16.27 15.17 26.36
N ASN A 256 -15.82 15.10 27.61
CA ASN A 256 -14.75 15.96 28.14
C ASN A 256 -13.39 15.76 27.44
N PHE A 257 -13.18 14.64 26.74
CA PHE A 257 -11.92 14.32 26.06
C PHE A 257 -11.92 14.69 24.57
N ILE A 258 -13.06 15.10 24.01
CA ILE A 258 -13.23 15.29 22.56
C ILE A 258 -12.30 16.38 22.05
N GLU A 259 -12.25 17.56 22.69
CA GLU A 259 -11.40 18.67 22.25
C GLU A 259 -9.94 18.26 22.11
N ARG A 260 -9.44 17.50 23.10
CA ARG A 260 -8.07 16.96 23.08
C ARG A 260 -7.87 15.95 21.96
N LEU A 261 -8.83 15.07 21.71
CA LEU A 261 -8.75 14.08 20.62
C LEU A 261 -8.75 14.75 19.25
N VAL A 262 -9.56 15.80 19.07
CA VAL A 262 -9.59 16.62 17.86
C VAL A 262 -8.24 17.30 17.65
N GLU A 263 -7.69 17.95 18.67
CA GLU A 263 -6.37 18.60 18.58
C GLU A 263 -5.26 17.60 18.20
N MET A 264 -5.28 16.41 18.81
CA MET A 264 -4.35 15.33 18.48
C MET A 264 -4.51 14.84 17.04
N ALA A 265 -5.75 14.57 16.60
CA ALA A 265 -6.03 14.12 15.24
C ALA A 265 -5.60 15.17 14.21
N SER A 266 -5.94 16.45 14.42
CA SER A 266 -5.56 17.56 13.54
C SER A 266 -4.05 17.73 13.46
N GLY A 267 -3.33 17.71 14.59
CA GLY A 267 -1.88 17.83 14.61
C GLY A 267 -1.18 16.69 13.86
N LEU A 268 -1.68 15.47 13.99
CA LEU A 268 -1.18 14.30 13.27
C LEU A 268 -1.52 14.36 11.77
N ALA A 269 -2.74 14.74 11.39
CA ALA A 269 -3.15 14.89 10.00
C ALA A 269 -2.31 15.95 9.27
N ILE A 270 -2.04 17.11 9.90
CA ILE A 270 -1.14 18.15 9.35
C ILE A 270 0.28 17.60 9.16
N ARG A 271 0.75 16.76 10.08
CA ARG A 271 2.07 16.14 9.96
C ARG A 271 2.13 15.18 8.77
N GLU A 272 1.10 14.39 8.54
CA GLU A 272 1.02 13.49 7.38
C GLU A 272 0.84 14.27 6.08
N TRP A 273 0.05 15.35 6.06
CA TRP A 273 -0.05 16.27 4.91
C TRP A 273 1.31 16.76 4.44
N ARG A 274 2.18 17.18 5.37
CA ARG A 274 3.55 17.66 5.04
C ARG A 274 4.46 16.58 4.46
N ARG A 275 4.13 15.30 4.61
CA ARG A 275 4.88 14.18 4.02
C ARG A 275 4.45 13.85 2.61
N LEU A 276 3.31 14.36 2.17
CA LEU A 276 2.81 14.18 0.81
C LEU A 276 3.52 15.15 -0.17
N PRO A 277 3.41 14.89 -1.48
CA PRO A 277 3.90 15.81 -2.49
C PRO A 277 3.31 17.22 -2.31
N GLN A 278 4.08 18.26 -2.64
CA GLN A 278 3.60 19.64 -2.56
C GLN A 278 2.41 19.92 -3.48
N VAL A 279 2.30 19.17 -4.58
CA VAL A 279 1.19 19.28 -5.53
C VAL A 279 0.00 18.53 -4.93
N VAL A 280 -1.09 19.26 -4.71
CA VAL A 280 -2.34 18.68 -4.20
C VAL A 280 -2.96 17.77 -5.27
N SER A 281 -3.25 16.53 -4.89
CA SER A 281 -3.81 15.47 -5.74
C SER A 281 -4.66 14.49 -4.89
N HIS A 282 -5.13 13.39 -5.49
CA HIS A 282 -5.98 12.38 -4.83
C HIS A 282 -5.43 11.85 -3.50
N VAL A 283 -4.11 11.78 -3.33
CA VAL A 283 -3.48 11.37 -2.06
C VAL A 283 -3.86 12.27 -0.87
N HIS A 284 -4.25 13.52 -1.13
CA HIS A 284 -4.64 14.47 -0.10
C HIS A 284 -6.11 14.34 0.30
N THR A 285 -6.96 13.73 -0.53
CA THR A 285 -8.41 13.64 -0.31
C THR A 285 -8.78 13.04 1.05
N PRO A 286 -8.18 11.92 1.51
CA PRO A 286 -8.54 11.32 2.81
C PRO A 286 -8.20 12.19 4.02
N LEU A 287 -7.29 13.16 3.88
CA LEU A 287 -6.93 14.09 4.96
C LEU A 287 -7.82 15.35 4.96
N LEU A 288 -8.52 15.63 3.86
CA LEU A 288 -9.45 16.75 3.71
C LEU A 288 -10.87 16.40 4.15
N GLN A 289 -11.24 15.11 4.07
CA GLN A 289 -12.53 14.55 4.50
C GLN A 289 -12.57 14.33 6.01
#